data_AF-A0A1I4YPU2-F1
#
_entry.id   AF-A0A1I4YPU2-F1
#
_cell.length_a   1.000
_cell.length_b   1.000
_cell.length_c   1.000
_cell.angle_alpha   90.00
_cell.angle_beta   90.00
_cell.angle_gamma   90.00
#
_symmetry.space_group_name_H-M   'P 1'
#
loop_
_entity.id
_entity.type
_entity.pdbx_description
1 polymer ?
#
loop_
_entity_poly.entity_id
_entity_poly.type
_entity_poly.pdbx_seq_one_letter_code
_entity_poly.pdbx_strand_id
1 'polypeptide(L)'
;MGKRVKIQLNVEASRLFQMSHPTQDDIHERCYLSDDNDGLSETGKIQDFLSNIYLSQEVEWEGVTNDKWYSIAIDKIVYDLDATNDDFEMCFGNDDSDDLMLIGKGGTSGNVVATVKDRESLIGKQNVYKIHFSIHYKEASKSYIIDPKVEINPNAASVMPKLDINPSLNVMPKLDINPSSGVTPKLDINP
;
A
#
# COMPACT_ATOMS: atom_id res chain seq x y z
N MET A 1 4.84 5.77 -13.39
CA MET A 1 5.45 6.83 -12.56
C MET A 1 4.57 6.89 -11.32
N GLY A 2 5.13 6.72 -10.14
CA GLY A 2 4.35 6.75 -8.91
C GLY A 2 3.68 8.11 -8.80
N LYS A 3 2.44 8.14 -8.31
CA LYS A 3 1.73 9.40 -8.08
C LYS A 3 1.54 9.60 -6.59
N ARG A 4 1.33 10.85 -6.19
CA ARG A 4 0.75 11.14 -4.88
C ARG A 4 -0.57 10.38 -4.73
N VAL A 5 -0.86 9.91 -3.53
CA VAL A 5 -2.09 9.17 -3.22
C VAL A 5 -2.91 9.97 -2.23
N LYS A 6 -4.20 10.15 -2.52
CA LYS A 6 -5.15 10.82 -1.65
C LYS A 6 -6.10 9.78 -1.07
N ILE A 7 -6.03 9.58 0.23
CA ILE A 7 -6.90 8.67 1.00
C ILE A 7 -7.98 9.52 1.69
N GLN A 8 -9.23 9.27 1.35
CA GLN A 8 -10.40 9.97 1.87
C GLN A 8 -11.11 9.11 2.92
N LEU A 9 -11.20 9.62 4.15
CA LEU A 9 -12.10 9.11 5.17
C LEU A 9 -13.48 9.77 4.99
N ASN A 10 -14.42 9.00 4.47
CA ASN A 10 -15.79 9.43 4.28
C ASN A 10 -16.63 9.11 5.52
N VAL A 11 -17.33 10.10 6.08
CA VAL A 11 -18.07 9.96 7.34
C VAL A 11 -19.52 10.41 7.20
N GLU A 12 -20.46 9.58 7.67
CA GLU A 12 -21.85 9.97 7.96
C GLU A 12 -21.88 10.82 9.26
N ALA A 13 -21.36 12.04 9.16
CA ALA A 13 -20.98 12.89 10.28
C ALA A 13 -22.15 13.22 11.22
N SER A 14 -23.30 13.56 10.66
CA SER A 14 -24.49 13.96 11.40
C SER A 14 -25.04 12.85 12.28
N ARG A 15 -24.98 11.60 11.81
CA ARG A 15 -25.43 10.42 12.56
C ARG A 15 -24.43 10.08 13.65
N LEU A 16 -23.15 9.92 13.29
CA LEU A 16 -22.12 9.53 14.25
C LEU A 16 -21.97 10.58 15.36
N PHE A 17 -22.00 11.88 15.02
CA PHE A 17 -21.91 12.97 16.00
C PHE A 17 -23.07 13.01 17.00
N GLN A 18 -24.26 12.54 16.64
CA GLN A 18 -25.41 12.53 17.55
C GLN A 18 -25.36 11.38 18.58
N MET A 19 -24.52 10.36 18.35
CA MET A 19 -24.37 9.24 19.26
C MET A 19 -23.66 9.67 20.55
N SER A 20 -24.15 9.19 21.69
CA SER A 20 -23.54 9.54 23.00
C SER A 20 -22.29 8.71 23.30
N HIS A 21 -22.32 7.41 23.00
CA HIS A 21 -21.22 6.46 23.24
C HIS A 21 -21.19 5.42 22.11
N PRO A 22 -20.83 5.80 20.88
CA PRO A 22 -20.78 4.86 19.77
C PRO A 22 -19.75 3.77 20.06
N THR A 23 -20.13 2.53 19.76
CA THR A 23 -19.23 1.38 19.74
C THR A 23 -18.29 1.46 18.54
N GLN A 24 -17.30 0.58 18.47
CA GLN A 24 -16.45 0.49 17.29
C GLN A 24 -17.24 0.08 16.06
N ASP A 25 -18.18 -0.86 16.18
CA ASP A 25 -19.05 -1.25 15.06
C ASP A 25 -19.91 -0.08 14.56
N ASP A 26 -20.44 0.75 15.48
CA ASP A 26 -21.17 1.97 15.10
C ASP A 26 -20.29 2.95 14.31
N ILE A 27 -19.01 3.08 14.68
CA ILE A 27 -18.06 3.94 13.96
C ILE A 27 -17.78 3.35 12.58
N HIS A 28 -17.54 2.05 12.47
CA HIS A 28 -17.24 1.39 11.20
C HIS A 28 -18.43 1.40 10.24
N GLU A 29 -19.66 1.28 10.72
CA GLU A 29 -20.86 1.37 9.87
C GLU A 29 -21.10 2.78 9.31
N ARG A 30 -20.45 3.81 9.88
CA ARG A 30 -20.63 5.22 9.51
C ARG A 30 -19.43 5.82 8.80
N CYS A 31 -18.38 5.04 8.62
CA CYS A 31 -17.14 5.48 8.03
C CYS A 31 -16.75 4.50 6.92
N TYR A 32 -16.20 5.02 5.82
CA TYR A 32 -15.50 4.18 4.84
C TYR A 32 -14.30 4.93 4.28
N LEU A 33 -13.32 4.18 3.80
CA LEU A 33 -12.16 4.73 3.13
C LEU A 33 -12.28 4.53 1.63
N SER A 34 -11.77 5.51 0.90
CA SER A 34 -11.52 5.41 -0.53
C SER A 34 -10.20 6.10 -0.83
N ASP A 35 -9.55 5.78 -1.93
CA ASP A 35 -8.43 6.56 -2.41
C ASP A 35 -8.55 6.83 -3.92
N ASP A 36 -7.60 7.59 -4.45
CA ASP A 36 -7.49 7.84 -5.88
C ASP A 36 -6.57 6.84 -6.59
N ASN A 37 -6.15 5.74 -5.94
CA ASN A 37 -5.10 4.83 -6.40
C ASN A 37 -5.46 3.34 -6.23
N ASP A 38 -6.71 2.99 -6.57
CA ASP A 38 -7.22 1.62 -6.60
C ASP A 38 -7.14 0.88 -5.25
N GLY A 39 -7.10 1.61 -4.14
CA GLY A 39 -7.23 1.07 -2.80
C GLY A 39 -8.61 0.42 -2.62
N LEU A 40 -8.62 -0.71 -1.95
CA LEU A 40 -9.81 -1.54 -1.84
C LEU A 40 -9.97 -2.12 -0.44
N SER A 41 -11.22 -2.38 -0.09
CA SER A 41 -11.61 -3.18 1.06
C SER A 41 -12.38 -4.39 0.54
N GLU A 42 -11.89 -5.60 0.83
CA GLU A 42 -12.48 -6.85 0.33
C GLU A 42 -13.88 -7.12 0.91
N THR A 43 -14.08 -6.75 2.18
CA THR A 43 -15.31 -6.95 2.94
C THR A 43 -16.16 -5.68 3.05
N GLY A 44 -15.67 -4.56 2.49
CA GLY A 44 -16.29 -3.23 2.60
C GLY A 44 -16.10 -2.57 3.97
N LYS A 45 -15.27 -3.16 4.86
CA LYS A 45 -14.94 -2.61 6.17
C LYS A 45 -13.73 -1.69 6.10
N ILE A 46 -13.44 -0.99 7.19
CA ILE A 46 -12.28 -0.10 7.25
C ILE A 46 -10.99 -0.87 7.57
N GLN A 47 -11.08 -1.90 8.40
CA GLN A 47 -9.89 -2.64 8.89
C GLN A 47 -9.16 -3.40 7.79
N ASP A 48 -9.87 -3.74 6.73
CA ASP A 48 -9.35 -4.44 5.56
C ASP A 48 -9.17 -3.51 4.37
N PHE A 49 -9.40 -2.20 4.53
CA PHE A 49 -9.02 -1.23 3.52
C PHE A 49 -7.50 -1.21 3.38
N LEU A 50 -7.04 -1.47 2.16
CA LEU A 50 -5.65 -1.46 1.78
C LEU A 50 -5.43 -0.47 0.65
N SER A 51 -4.68 0.59 0.93
CA SER A 51 -4.26 1.56 -0.08
C SER A 51 -2.89 1.21 -0.64
N ASN A 52 -2.74 1.28 -1.97
CA ASN A 52 -1.46 1.18 -2.64
C ASN A 52 -0.75 2.53 -2.60
N ILE A 53 0.49 2.58 -2.12
CA ILE A 53 1.32 3.80 -2.09
C ILE A 53 2.68 3.56 -2.75
N TYR A 54 3.46 4.61 -2.99
CA TYR A 54 4.71 4.53 -3.76
C TYR A 54 5.85 5.25 -3.07
N LEU A 55 7.06 4.70 -3.18
CA LEU A 55 8.30 5.31 -2.66
C LEU A 55 8.47 6.76 -3.13
N SER A 56 8.94 7.61 -2.22
CA SER A 56 9.21 9.04 -2.47
C SER A 56 8.00 9.85 -2.94
N GLN A 57 6.78 9.31 -2.82
CA GLN A 57 5.55 10.03 -3.12
C GLN A 57 4.86 10.48 -1.83
N GLU A 58 4.03 11.51 -1.95
CA GLU A 58 3.20 11.98 -0.84
C GLU A 58 1.91 11.15 -0.73
N VAL A 59 1.51 10.90 0.50
CA VAL A 59 0.19 10.39 0.87
C VAL A 59 -0.53 11.48 1.65
N GLU A 60 -1.75 11.80 1.24
CA GLU A 60 -2.63 12.77 1.90
C GLU A 60 -3.84 12.04 2.47
N TRP A 61 -4.07 12.17 3.78
CA TRP A 61 -5.31 11.73 4.43
C TRP A 61 -6.21 12.93 4.66
N GLU A 62 -7.42 12.88 4.13
CA GLU A 62 -8.44 13.91 4.32
C GLU A 62 -9.76 13.34 4.80
N GLY A 63 -10.45 14.12 5.64
CA GLY A 63 -11.78 13.80 6.11
C GLY A 63 -12.84 14.43 5.22
N VAL A 64 -13.83 13.66 4.79
CA VAL A 64 -14.89 14.09 3.88
C VAL A 64 -16.25 13.73 4.46
N THR A 65 -17.22 14.64 4.31
CA THR A 65 -18.62 14.35 4.62
C THR A 65 -19.54 15.10 3.67
N ASN A 66 -20.69 14.49 3.37
CA ASN A 66 -21.78 15.12 2.62
C ASN A 66 -22.78 15.84 3.54
N ASP A 67 -22.62 15.71 4.86
CA ASP A 67 -23.55 16.28 5.83
C ASP A 67 -23.31 17.79 5.99
N LYS A 68 -24.33 18.57 5.64
CA LYS A 68 -24.27 20.04 5.73
C LYS A 68 -23.90 20.48 7.14
N TRP A 69 -23.03 21.49 7.23
CA TRP A 69 -22.56 22.10 8.48
C TRP A 69 -21.61 21.26 9.33
N TYR A 70 -21.29 20.05 8.88
CA TYR A 70 -20.27 19.22 9.49
C TYR A 70 -18.96 19.34 8.71
N SER A 71 -17.87 19.14 9.42
CA SER A 71 -16.56 18.97 8.80
C SER A 71 -15.76 17.92 9.56
N ILE A 72 -14.84 17.28 8.86
CA ILE A 72 -14.03 16.19 9.37
C ILE A 72 -12.56 16.63 9.36
N ALA A 73 -11.91 16.59 10.51
CA ALA A 73 -10.48 16.81 10.63
C ALA A 73 -9.80 15.46 10.85
N ILE A 74 -8.73 15.19 10.09
CA ILE A 74 -7.77 14.14 10.41
C ILE A 74 -6.78 14.74 11.40
N ASP A 75 -6.89 14.35 12.66
CA ASP A 75 -6.13 14.94 13.76
C ASP A 75 -4.69 14.40 13.79
N LYS A 76 -4.55 13.09 13.56
CA LYS A 76 -3.27 12.39 13.55
C LYS A 76 -3.38 10.99 12.96
N ILE A 77 -2.27 10.50 12.44
CA ILE A 77 -2.05 9.10 12.06
C ILE A 77 -1.06 8.51 13.07
N VAL A 78 -1.33 7.33 13.60
CA VAL A 78 -0.46 6.66 14.58
C VAL A 78 -0.20 5.23 14.12
N TYR A 79 1.06 4.82 14.01
CA TYR A 79 1.38 3.44 13.65
C TYR A 79 0.90 2.45 14.70
N ASP A 80 0.36 1.31 14.25
CA ASP A 80 -0.01 0.21 15.13
C ASP A 80 1.08 -0.88 15.13
N LEU A 81 2.11 -0.67 15.95
CA LEU A 81 3.28 -1.56 16.02
C LEU A 81 2.94 -2.95 16.57
N ASP A 82 1.86 -3.08 17.35
CA ASP A 82 1.43 -4.38 17.88
C ASP A 82 0.79 -5.26 16.79
N ALA A 83 0.37 -4.64 15.67
CA ALA A 83 -0.26 -5.31 14.53
C ALA A 83 0.72 -5.69 13.42
N THR A 84 1.97 -5.21 13.46
CA THR A 84 3.00 -5.58 12.49
C THR A 84 3.81 -6.76 13.03
N ASN A 85 3.90 -7.85 12.26
CA ASN A 85 4.59 -9.09 12.66
C ASN A 85 6.11 -8.88 12.73
N ASP A 86 6.60 -8.31 13.84
CA ASP A 86 8.02 -8.05 14.16
C ASP A 86 8.78 -7.10 13.19
N ASP A 87 8.08 -6.53 12.22
CA ASP A 87 8.63 -5.55 11.28
C ASP A 87 8.20 -4.15 11.71
N PHE A 88 9.10 -3.45 12.41
CA PHE A 88 8.91 -2.09 12.88
C PHE A 88 9.22 -1.03 11.80
N GLU A 89 9.50 -1.45 10.56
CA GLU A 89 9.86 -0.50 9.51
C GLU A 89 8.62 0.26 9.02
N MET A 90 8.54 1.53 9.44
CA MET A 90 7.46 2.44 9.10
C MET A 90 7.68 3.08 7.73
N CYS A 91 6.63 3.14 6.91
CA CYS A 91 6.64 3.74 5.58
C CYS A 91 6.74 5.28 5.57
N PHE A 92 6.48 5.93 6.70
CA PHE A 92 6.38 7.39 6.87
C PHE A 92 7.27 7.85 8.03
N GLY A 93 7.54 9.15 8.09
CA GLY A 93 8.38 9.76 9.12
C GLY A 93 9.80 10.04 8.63
N ASN A 94 10.63 10.60 9.51
CA ASN A 94 12.02 10.90 9.17
C ASN A 94 12.87 9.62 9.18
N ASP A 95 13.95 9.59 8.39
CA ASP A 95 14.93 8.51 8.43
C ASP A 95 15.75 8.54 9.74
N ASP A 96 15.84 9.72 10.35
CA ASP A 96 16.61 9.98 11.57
C ASP A 96 15.79 9.93 12.87
N SER A 97 14.45 9.88 12.78
CA SER A 97 13.57 9.69 13.93
C SER A 97 12.28 8.95 13.54
N ASP A 98 12.00 7.90 14.29
CA ASP A 98 10.75 7.16 14.21
C ASP A 98 9.64 7.96 14.88
N ASP A 99 9.14 8.97 14.17
CA ASP A 99 7.92 9.67 14.55
C ASP A 99 6.75 8.70 14.38
N LEU A 100 6.42 7.97 15.45
CA LEU A 100 5.32 7.01 15.53
C LEU A 100 3.94 7.62 15.18
N MET A 101 3.90 8.94 15.02
CA MET A 101 2.70 9.74 14.85
C MET A 101 2.92 10.88 13.87
N LEU A 102 2.03 10.98 12.88
CA LEU A 102 1.94 12.10 11.95
C LEU A 102 0.85 13.06 12.45
N ILE A 103 1.15 14.36 12.54
CA ILE A 103 0.23 15.37 13.07
C ILE A 103 -0.59 16.01 11.94
N GLY A 104 -1.90 16.12 12.13
CA GLY A 104 -2.76 16.85 11.22
C GLY A 104 -2.49 18.35 11.26
N LYS A 105 -2.76 19.06 10.17
CA LYS A 105 -2.58 20.52 10.09
C LYS A 105 -3.43 21.32 11.09
N GLY A 106 -4.38 20.67 11.76
CA GLY A 106 -5.29 21.26 12.73
C GLY A 106 -6.47 22.00 12.10
N GLY A 107 -7.31 22.59 12.94
CA GLY A 107 -8.57 23.22 12.53
C GLY A 107 -9.69 22.21 12.29
N THR A 108 -10.81 22.66 11.72
CA THR A 108 -12.04 21.87 11.58
C THR A 108 -12.04 20.92 10.37
N SER A 109 -11.03 21.02 9.50
CA SER A 109 -10.85 20.22 8.29
C SER A 109 -9.38 19.92 8.04
N GLY A 110 -8.61 19.72 9.11
CA GLY A 110 -7.19 19.39 9.02
C GLY A 110 -6.98 18.10 8.23
N ASN A 111 -5.99 18.10 7.36
CA ASN A 111 -5.49 16.89 6.70
C ASN A 111 -4.11 16.53 7.26
N VAL A 112 -3.73 15.26 7.08
CA VAL A 112 -2.37 14.78 7.32
C VAL A 112 -1.72 14.55 5.96
N VAL A 113 -0.46 14.95 5.81
CA VAL A 113 0.34 14.67 4.61
C VAL A 113 1.68 14.10 5.07
N ALA A 114 2.13 13.02 4.44
CA ALA A 114 3.45 12.46 4.68
C ALA A 114 4.08 11.94 3.39
N THR A 115 5.41 11.99 3.35
CA THR A 115 6.19 11.40 2.26
C THR A 115 6.55 9.97 2.62
N VAL A 116 6.36 9.06 1.66
CA VAL A 116 6.80 7.67 1.77
C VAL A 116 8.32 7.62 1.72
N LYS A 117 8.97 6.96 2.68
CA LYS A 117 10.43 6.79 2.74
C LYS A 117 10.96 6.13 1.45
N ASP A 118 12.15 6.54 1.01
CA ASP A 118 12.79 6.02 -0.20
C ASP A 118 13.64 4.78 0.11
N ARG A 119 12.98 3.67 0.50
CA ARG A 119 13.65 2.42 0.86
C ARG A 119 13.01 1.23 0.16
N GLU A 120 13.78 0.54 -0.68
CA GLU A 120 13.31 -0.65 -1.39
C GLU A 120 12.90 -1.79 -0.46
N SER A 121 13.44 -1.84 0.76
CA SER A 121 13.04 -2.82 1.80
C SER A 121 11.56 -2.74 2.15
N LEU A 122 10.93 -1.57 1.98
CA LEU A 122 9.53 -1.35 2.33
C LEU A 122 8.54 -1.87 1.27
N ILE A 123 9.02 -2.22 0.07
CA ILE A 123 8.19 -2.71 -1.02
C ILE A 123 7.48 -4.01 -0.62
N GLY A 124 6.16 -4.06 -0.81
CA GLY A 124 5.31 -5.20 -0.47
C GLY A 124 5.06 -5.37 1.03
N LYS A 125 5.58 -4.48 1.87
CA LYS A 125 5.26 -4.47 3.31
C LYS A 125 3.92 -3.78 3.54
N GLN A 126 3.12 -4.37 4.41
CA GLN A 126 1.89 -3.75 4.91
C GLN A 126 2.17 -3.05 6.23
N ASN A 127 1.71 -1.81 6.34
CA ASN A 127 1.74 -1.06 7.58
C ASN A 127 0.31 -0.79 8.05
N VAL A 128 0.02 -1.22 9.27
CA VAL A 128 -1.24 -0.95 9.95
C VAL A 128 -1.10 0.35 10.74
N TYR A 129 -2.10 1.22 10.67
CA TYR A 129 -2.10 2.49 11.40
C TYR A 129 -3.50 2.86 11.85
N LYS A 130 -3.56 3.71 12.87
CA LYS A 130 -4.79 4.30 13.41
C LYS A 130 -4.95 5.71 12.89
N ILE A 131 -6.11 6.02 12.33
CA ILE A 131 -6.54 7.39 12.02
C ILE A 131 -7.34 7.89 13.22
N HIS A 132 -6.83 8.93 13.86
CA HIS A 132 -7.64 9.72 14.79
C HIS A 132 -8.25 10.87 14.01
N PHE A 133 -9.56 11.02 14.11
CA PHE A 133 -10.28 12.08 13.44
C PHE A 133 -11.31 12.72 14.36
N SER A 134 -11.66 13.95 14.05
CA SER A 134 -12.68 14.72 14.76
C SER A 134 -13.78 15.16 13.81
N ILE A 135 -15.02 15.01 14.27
CA ILE A 135 -16.19 15.60 13.62
C ILE A 135 -16.49 16.91 14.32
N HIS A 136 -16.62 17.99 13.54
CA HIS A 136 -16.95 19.32 14.03
C HIS A 136 -18.35 19.72 13.59
N TYR A 137 -19.10 20.35 14.51
CA TYR A 137 -20.39 20.97 14.25
C TYR A 137 -20.52 22.23 15.10
N LYS A 138 -20.50 23.41 14.46
CA LYS A 138 -20.43 24.71 15.14
C LYS A 138 -19.21 24.74 16.10
N GLU A 139 -19.42 25.08 17.37
CA GLU A 139 -18.39 25.16 18.41
C GLU A 139 -18.10 23.82 19.10
N ALA A 140 -18.77 22.73 18.68
CA ALA A 140 -18.63 21.42 19.30
C ALA A 140 -17.83 20.46 18.40
N SER A 141 -17.04 19.59 19.03
CA SER A 141 -16.33 18.51 18.35
C SER A 141 -16.43 17.19 19.13
N LYS A 142 -16.30 16.07 18.41
CA LYS A 142 -16.16 14.73 18.96
C LYS A 142 -15.08 13.98 18.18
N SER A 143 -14.23 13.24 18.90
CA SER A 143 -13.09 12.52 18.32
C SER A 143 -13.34 11.01 18.30
N TYR A 144 -12.79 10.36 17.28
CA TYR A 144 -12.97 8.94 16.96
C TYR A 144 -11.66 8.35 16.43
N ILE A 145 -11.61 7.02 16.35
CA ILE A 145 -10.44 6.26 15.92
C ILE A 145 -10.91 5.14 14.98
N ILE A 146 -10.14 4.88 13.91
CA ILE A 146 -10.27 3.73 13.00
C ILE A 146 -8.86 3.22 12.62
N ASP A 147 -8.74 2.00 12.09
CA ASP A 147 -7.48 1.26 11.95
C ASP A 147 -7.27 0.58 10.57
N PRO A 148 -7.00 1.33 9.49
CA PRO A 148 -6.74 0.79 8.15
C PRO A 148 -5.29 0.37 7.88
N LYS A 149 -4.99 0.01 6.63
CA LYS A 149 -3.67 -0.47 6.17
C LYS A 149 -3.21 0.22 4.88
N VAL A 150 -1.89 0.29 4.70
CA VAL A 150 -1.23 0.68 3.43
C VAL A 150 -0.19 -0.36 3.03
N GLU A 151 0.05 -0.51 1.72
CA GLU A 151 1.13 -1.32 1.15
C GLU A 151 1.92 -0.52 0.12
N ILE A 152 3.25 -0.60 0.18
CA ILE A 152 4.08 0.02 -0.85
C ILE A 152 4.12 -0.89 -2.09
N ASN A 153 3.60 -0.37 -3.19
CA ASN A 153 3.68 -1.03 -4.48
C ASN A 153 5.01 -0.66 -5.17
N PRO A 154 5.77 -1.61 -5.77
CA PRO A 154 7.05 -1.37 -6.44
C PRO A 154 7.03 -0.43 -7.66
N ASN A 155 5.89 0.22 -7.92
CA ASN A 155 5.62 1.16 -9.00
C ASN A 155 5.37 0.47 -10.35
N ALA A 156 4.27 0.86 -11.01
CA ALA A 156 3.85 0.37 -12.34
C ALA A 156 4.79 0.79 -13.50
N ALA A 157 5.99 1.32 -13.25
CA ALA A 157 6.86 1.86 -14.30
C ALA A 157 8.38 1.59 -14.18
N SER A 158 8.88 0.83 -13.21
CA SER A 158 10.34 0.60 -13.15
C SER A 158 10.79 -0.73 -12.56
N VAL A 159 10.19 -1.84 -13.00
CA VAL A 159 10.92 -3.11 -13.05
C VAL A 159 10.66 -3.78 -14.41
N MET A 160 11.19 -3.19 -15.48
CA MET A 160 11.82 -4.10 -16.44
C MET A 160 13.06 -4.60 -15.72
N PRO A 161 13.22 -5.92 -15.45
CA PRO A 161 14.53 -6.42 -15.10
C PRO A 161 15.46 -5.98 -16.22
N LYS A 162 16.45 -5.12 -15.93
CA LYS A 162 17.61 -5.02 -16.79
C LYS A 162 18.28 -6.38 -16.69
N LEU A 163 17.89 -7.24 -17.61
CA LEU A 163 18.53 -8.50 -17.85
C LEU A 163 19.90 -8.17 -18.43
N ASP A 164 20.87 -7.86 -17.56
CA ASP A 164 22.29 -7.83 -17.89
C ASP A 164 22.75 -9.28 -18.09
N ILE A 165 22.22 -9.93 -19.12
CA ILE A 165 22.90 -11.08 -19.70
C ILE A 165 23.95 -10.46 -20.62
N ASN A 166 25.21 -10.51 -20.19
CA ASN A 166 26.35 -10.49 -21.09
C ASN A 166 26.63 -11.97 -21.45
N PRO A 167 26.11 -12.51 -22.57
CA PRO A 167 26.46 -13.86 -22.96
C PRO A 167 27.74 -13.76 -23.80
N SER A 168 28.89 -13.66 -23.16
CA SER A 168 30.16 -14.03 -23.80
C SER A 168 30.25 -15.57 -23.85
N LEU A 169 29.35 -16.19 -24.62
CA LEU A 169 29.41 -17.62 -24.93
C LEU A 169 30.44 -17.83 -26.04
N ASN A 170 31.72 -17.91 -25.65
CA ASN A 170 32.79 -18.33 -26.56
C ASN A 170 32.78 -19.86 -26.66
N VAL A 171 31.84 -20.41 -27.43
CA VAL A 171 31.78 -21.85 -27.73
C VAL A 171 32.18 -22.05 -29.18
N MET A 172 33.45 -22.38 -29.40
CA MET A 172 33.90 -23.02 -30.65
C MET A 172 33.21 -24.37 -30.78
N PRO A 173 32.48 -24.66 -31.87
CA PRO A 173 31.97 -26.01 -32.11
C PRO A 173 33.15 -26.91 -32.50
N LYS A 174 33.50 -27.87 -31.64
CA LYS A 174 34.25 -29.06 -32.07
C LYS A 174 33.27 -30.07 -32.63
N LEU A 175 33.30 -30.26 -33.95
CA LEU A 175 32.57 -31.29 -34.65
C LEU A 175 33.45 -32.55 -34.70
N ASP A 176 33.24 -33.50 -33.78
CA ASP A 176 33.83 -34.84 -33.89
C ASP A 176 32.91 -35.70 -34.77
N ILE A 177 33.26 -35.83 -36.05
CA ILE A 177 32.66 -36.81 -36.96
C ILE A 177 33.45 -38.11 -36.82
N ASN A 178 32.83 -39.15 -36.27
CA ASN A 178 33.40 -40.50 -36.27
C ASN A 178 32.67 -41.35 -37.33
N PRO A 179 33.25 -41.64 -38.51
CA PRO A 179 32.62 -42.50 -39.50
C PRO A 179 32.88 -43.97 -39.16
N SER A 180 31.87 -44.65 -38.62
CA SER A 180 31.86 -46.11 -38.52
C SER A 180 31.27 -46.70 -39.81
N SER A 181 32.15 -47.01 -40.77
CA SER A 181 31.83 -47.83 -41.94
C SER A 181 31.57 -49.27 -41.52
N GLY A 182 30.38 -49.80 -41.80
CA GLY A 182 30.01 -51.18 -41.50
C GLY A 182 28.87 -51.68 -42.39
N VAL A 183 29.08 -51.71 -43.70
CA VAL A 183 28.20 -52.45 -44.63
C VAL A 183 28.98 -53.68 -45.11
N THR A 184 28.58 -54.87 -44.66
CA THR A 184 29.00 -56.14 -45.24
C THR A 184 28.04 -56.54 -46.35
N PRO A 185 28.50 -56.89 -47.56
CA PRO A 185 27.62 -57.40 -48.61
C PRO A 185 27.27 -58.88 -48.33
N LYS A 186 25.98 -59.24 -48.39
CA LYS A 186 25.53 -60.64 -48.48
C LYS A 186 25.46 -61.04 -49.95
N LEU A 187 26.25 -62.04 -50.32
CA LEU A 187 26.20 -62.73 -51.60
C LEU A 187 25.30 -63.96 -51.42
N ASP A 188 24.21 -64.05 -52.18
CA ASP A 188 23.30 -65.20 -52.20
C ASP A 188 23.57 -65.99 -53.49
N ILE A 189 24.03 -67.24 -53.37
CA ILE A 189 24.19 -68.17 -54.48
C ILE A 189 23.60 -69.49 -54.01
N ASN A 190 22.52 -69.95 -54.67
CA ASN A 190 21.96 -71.27 -54.44
C ASN A 190 22.08 -72.09 -55.74
N PRO A 191 22.59 -73.33 -55.71
CA PRO A 191 22.60 -74.23 -56.87
C PRO A 191 21.22 -74.81 -57.20
#